data_AF-A0A955EEV4-F1
#
_entry.id   AF-A0A955EEV4-F1
#
_cell.length_a   1.000
_cell.length_b   1.000
_cell.length_c   1.000
_cell.angle_alpha   90.00
_cell.angle_beta   90.00
_cell.angle_gamma   90.00
#
_symmetry.space_group_name_H-M   'P 1'
#
loop_
_entity.id
_entity.type
_entity.pdbx_description
1 polymer ?
#
loop_
_entity_poly.entity_id
_entity_poly.type
_entity_poly.pdbx_seq_one_letter_code
_entity_poly.pdbx_strand_id
1 'polypeptide(L)'
;IITFGDREWQMMKLRFSGLADRPYIVCASPHKSDLIRSWQHGTMFKLSLDGGESIEVRQLTLVDDKAVAFNGLPDQVQGYCIDRRHIVQPGDVPDRVPIVSTFDDIQKIIEEDS
;
A
#
# COMPACT_ATOMS: atom_id res chain seq x y z
N ILE A 1 -1.99 6.49 -3.65
CA ILE A 1 -2.74 6.11 -2.42
C ILE A 1 -3.72 4.99 -2.77
N ILE A 2 -3.65 3.85 -2.09
CA ILE A 2 -4.64 2.77 -2.27
C ILE A 2 -5.52 2.73 -1.03
N THR A 3 -6.84 2.82 -1.20
CA THR A 3 -7.78 2.78 -0.07
C THR A 3 -8.97 1.90 -0.38
N PHE A 4 -9.51 1.24 0.65
CA PHE A 4 -10.66 0.34 0.56
C PHE A 4 -11.89 0.96 1.24
N GLY A 5 -13.05 0.84 0.59
CA GLY A 5 -14.34 1.21 1.15
C GLY A 5 -15.22 1.93 0.13
N ASP A 6 -16.30 2.51 0.61
CA ASP A 6 -17.21 3.29 -0.22
C ASP A 6 -16.49 4.47 -0.90
N ARG A 7 -16.76 4.66 -2.21
CA ARG A 7 -16.05 5.64 -3.03
C ARG A 7 -16.28 7.06 -2.54
N GLU A 8 -17.51 7.44 -2.24
CA GLU A 8 -17.82 8.81 -1.80
C GLU A 8 -17.15 9.12 -0.46
N TRP A 9 -17.20 8.17 0.47
CA TRP A 9 -16.52 8.30 1.76
C TRP A 9 -15.00 8.41 1.63
N GLN A 10 -14.39 7.61 0.76
CA GLN A 10 -12.94 7.67 0.54
C GLN A 10 -12.53 8.97 -0.16
N MET A 11 -13.34 9.46 -1.11
CA MET A 11 -13.12 10.75 -1.75
C MET A 11 -13.19 11.91 -0.75
N MET A 12 -14.16 11.89 0.18
CA MET A 12 -14.23 12.88 1.26
C MET A 12 -12.96 12.84 2.13
N LYS A 13 -12.50 11.65 2.55
CA LYS A 13 -11.27 11.51 3.35
C LYS A 13 -10.04 12.06 2.64
N LEU A 14 -9.91 11.80 1.33
CA LEU A 14 -8.79 12.33 0.53
C LEU A 14 -8.84 13.86 0.43
N ARG A 15 -10.04 14.45 0.25
CA ARG A 15 -10.21 15.91 0.22
C ARG A 15 -9.89 16.57 1.55
N PHE A 16 -10.46 16.06 2.65
CA PHE A 16 -10.24 16.65 3.97
C PHE A 16 -8.81 16.45 4.50
N SER A 17 -8.09 15.45 4.02
CA SER A 17 -6.67 15.26 4.34
C SER A 17 -5.72 16.07 3.43
N GLY A 18 -6.23 16.82 2.46
CA GLY A 18 -5.41 17.56 1.49
C GLY A 18 -4.66 16.67 0.50
N LEU A 19 -5.09 15.41 0.34
CA LEU A 19 -4.46 14.40 -0.53
C LEU A 19 -5.24 14.16 -1.83
N ALA A 20 -6.29 14.93 -2.11
CA ALA A 20 -7.14 14.74 -3.27
C ALA A 20 -6.41 14.87 -4.62
N ASP A 21 -5.35 15.67 -4.68
CA ASP A 21 -4.54 15.87 -5.89
C ASP A 21 -3.46 14.79 -6.06
N ARG A 22 -3.32 13.87 -5.11
CA ARG A 22 -2.39 12.74 -5.23
C ARG A 22 -3.06 11.59 -5.98
N PRO A 23 -2.33 10.87 -6.85
CA PRO A 23 -2.86 9.67 -7.49
C PRO A 23 -3.43 8.68 -6.48
N TYR A 24 -4.65 8.21 -6.71
CA TYR A 24 -5.32 7.26 -5.83
C TYR A 24 -6.04 6.16 -6.60
N ILE A 25 -6.34 5.08 -5.88
CA ILE A 25 -7.21 4.00 -6.31
C ILE A 25 -8.12 3.66 -5.14
N VAL A 26 -9.43 3.67 -5.37
CA VAL A 26 -10.40 3.14 -4.40
C VAL A 26 -10.69 1.69 -4.78
N CYS A 27 -10.15 0.75 -4.02
CA CYS A 27 -10.29 -0.68 -4.28
C CYS A 27 -11.56 -1.26 -3.64
N ALA A 28 -12.13 -2.29 -4.28
CA ALA A 28 -13.32 -3.00 -3.81
C ALA A 28 -13.04 -4.06 -2.73
N SER A 29 -11.77 -4.35 -2.44
CA SER A 29 -11.34 -5.35 -1.46
C SER A 29 -10.33 -4.76 -0.46
N PRO A 30 -10.36 -5.15 0.82
CA PRO A 30 -9.33 -4.78 1.79
C PRO A 30 -8.00 -5.51 1.54
N HIS A 31 -8.00 -6.58 0.74
CA HIS A 31 -6.82 -7.35 0.37
C HIS A 31 -6.04 -6.63 -0.75
N LYS A 32 -5.29 -5.60 -0.40
CA LYS A 32 -4.53 -4.77 -1.37
C LYS A 32 -3.49 -5.58 -2.15
N SER A 33 -2.94 -6.66 -1.58
CA SER A 33 -2.07 -7.61 -2.29
C SER A 33 -2.69 -8.20 -3.55
N ASP A 34 -4.00 -8.40 -3.61
CA ASP A 34 -4.66 -8.95 -4.81
C ASP A 34 -4.63 -7.94 -5.96
N LEU A 35 -4.84 -6.66 -5.65
CA LEU A 35 -4.69 -5.59 -6.61
C LEU A 35 -3.24 -5.46 -7.07
N ILE A 36 -2.27 -5.54 -6.16
CA ILE A 36 -0.84 -5.48 -6.49
C ILE A 36 -0.42 -6.65 -7.40
N ARG A 37 -0.93 -7.86 -7.14
CA ARG A 37 -0.73 -9.02 -8.02
C ARG A 37 -1.25 -8.78 -9.43
N SER A 38 -2.40 -8.14 -9.57
CA SER A 38 -2.96 -7.82 -10.89
C SER A 38 -2.08 -6.87 -11.71
N TRP A 39 -1.16 -6.14 -11.07
CA TRP A 39 -0.23 -5.24 -11.76
C TRP A 39 1.01 -5.95 -12.28
N GLN A 40 1.28 -7.18 -11.86
CA GLN A 40 2.49 -7.90 -12.25
C GLN A 40 2.49 -8.20 -13.76
N HIS A 41 3.53 -7.74 -14.44
CA HIS A 41 3.73 -7.97 -15.87
C HIS A 41 5.20 -8.32 -16.14
N GLY A 42 5.54 -9.61 -16.00
CA GLY A 42 6.92 -10.08 -16.05
C GLY A 42 7.73 -9.55 -14.86
N THR A 43 8.79 -8.80 -15.13
CA THR A 43 9.66 -8.16 -14.11
C THR A 43 9.22 -6.74 -13.73
N MET A 44 8.14 -6.25 -14.33
CA MET A 44 7.61 -4.90 -14.12
C MET A 44 6.24 -4.97 -13.44
N PHE A 45 5.81 -3.84 -12.89
CA PHE A 45 4.43 -3.61 -12.47
C PHE A 45 3.80 -2.53 -13.34
N LYS A 46 2.59 -2.78 -13.82
CA LYS A 46 1.77 -1.84 -14.58
C LYS A 46 0.48 -1.57 -13.80
N LEU A 47 0.40 -0.38 -13.22
CA LEU A 47 -0.75 0.07 -12.44
C LEU A 47 -1.55 1.10 -13.25
N SER A 48 -2.87 1.01 -13.15
CA SER A 48 -3.82 1.98 -13.72
C SER A 48 -4.49 2.73 -12.58
N LEU A 49 -4.41 4.06 -12.61
CA LEU A 49 -4.92 4.95 -11.57
C LEU A 49 -6.39 5.32 -11.84
N ASP A 50 -7.09 5.73 -10.79
CA ASP A 50 -8.41 6.37 -10.95
C ASP A 50 -8.19 7.71 -11.67
N GLY A 51 -8.54 7.77 -12.96
CA GLY A 51 -8.24 8.90 -13.84
C GLY A 51 -7.70 8.50 -15.22
N GLY A 52 -7.39 7.20 -15.41
CA GLY A 52 -6.98 6.64 -16.71
C GLY A 52 -5.47 6.74 -16.97
N GLU A 53 -4.70 7.34 -16.07
CA GLU A 53 -3.24 7.33 -16.12
C GLU A 53 -2.70 5.93 -15.79
N SER A 54 -1.68 5.50 -16.53
CA SER A 54 -0.97 4.26 -16.27
C SER A 54 0.49 4.53 -15.92
N ILE A 55 0.98 3.87 -14.88
CA ILE A 55 2.38 3.97 -14.44
C ILE A 55 3.03 2.58 -14.54
N GLU A 56 4.25 2.53 -15.05
CA GLU A 56 5.08 1.33 -15.08
C GLU A 56 6.29 1.50 -14.15
N VAL A 57 6.51 0.54 -13.25
CA VAL A 57 7.61 0.57 -12.27
C VAL A 57 8.31 -0.78 -12.17
N ARG A 58 9.60 -0.76 -11.83
CA ARG A 58 10.41 -1.96 -11.55
C ARG A 58 10.26 -2.45 -10.11
N GLN A 59 10.10 -1.51 -9.18
CA GLN A 59 10.04 -1.76 -7.75
C GLN A 59 8.75 -1.16 -7.21
N LEU A 60 8.13 -1.87 -6.28
CA LEU A 60 6.90 -1.48 -5.62
C LEU A 60 7.05 -1.72 -4.13
N THR A 61 6.65 -0.72 -3.35
CA THR A 61 6.63 -0.79 -1.89
C THR A 61 5.19 -0.58 -1.41
N LEU A 62 4.67 -1.51 -0.61
CA LEU A 62 3.41 -1.38 0.09
C LEU A 62 3.66 -0.90 1.53
N VAL A 63 3.03 0.20 1.91
CA VAL A 63 2.99 0.67 3.29
C VAL A 63 1.55 0.69 3.76
N ASP A 64 1.25 -0.02 4.84
CA ASP A 64 -0.10 -0.13 5.40
C ASP A 64 -0.04 -0.36 6.92
N ASP A 65 -1.12 -0.05 7.62
CA ASP A 65 -1.26 -0.26 9.06
C ASP A 65 -2.06 -1.52 9.40
N LYS A 66 -2.39 -2.36 8.40
CA LYS A 66 -3.20 -3.57 8.61
C LYS A 66 -2.53 -4.81 8.05
N ALA A 67 -2.37 -5.82 8.90
CA ALA A 67 -1.89 -7.15 8.53
C ALA A 67 -2.57 -7.73 7.27
N VAL A 68 -3.90 -7.60 7.15
CA VAL A 68 -4.68 -8.08 6.00
C VAL A 68 -4.23 -7.53 4.65
N ALA A 69 -3.64 -6.33 4.63
CA ALA A 69 -3.14 -5.70 3.40
C ALA A 69 -1.93 -6.45 2.82
N PHE A 70 -1.19 -7.20 3.65
CA PHE A 70 0.01 -7.94 3.29
C PHE A 70 -0.26 -9.43 2.99
N ASN A 71 -1.49 -9.91 3.20
CA ASN A 71 -1.81 -11.32 2.93
C ASN A 71 -1.60 -11.64 1.44
N GLY A 72 -0.68 -12.56 1.15
CA GLY A 72 -0.29 -12.89 -0.22
C GLY A 72 0.44 -11.77 -0.97
N LEU A 73 1.10 -10.85 -0.27
CA LEU A 73 1.96 -9.88 -0.94
C LEU A 73 3.00 -10.62 -1.81
N PRO A 74 3.21 -10.25 -3.08
CA PRO A 74 4.22 -10.90 -3.92
C PRO A 74 5.63 -10.73 -3.36
N ASP A 75 6.49 -11.74 -3.53
CA ASP A 75 7.83 -11.75 -2.92
C ASP A 75 8.72 -10.61 -3.41
N GLN A 76 8.57 -10.20 -4.67
CA GLN A 76 9.32 -9.07 -5.24
C GLN A 76 8.83 -7.69 -4.78
N VAL A 77 7.76 -7.62 -3.99
CA VAL A 77 7.20 -6.37 -3.44
C VAL A 77 7.70 -6.22 -2.01
N GLN A 78 8.27 -5.05 -1.71
CA GLN A 78 8.66 -4.70 -0.35
C GLN A 78 7.42 -4.27 0.43
N GLY A 79 7.29 -4.73 1.68
CA GLY A 79 6.23 -4.31 2.59
C GLY A 79 6.81 -3.61 3.81
N TYR A 80 6.09 -2.63 4.35
CA TYR A 80 6.31 -2.08 5.70
C TYR A 80 4.97 -1.93 6.42
N CYS A 81 4.84 -2.55 7.58
CA CYS A 81 3.65 -2.44 8.42
C CYS A 81 3.85 -1.32 9.44
N ILE A 82 2.98 -0.31 9.43
CA ILE A 82 3.01 0.75 10.45
C ILE A 82 2.35 0.23 11.73
N ASP A 83 3.14 0.14 12.80
CA ASP A 83 2.67 -0.18 14.15
C ASP A 83 1.74 0.93 14.66
N ARG A 84 0.46 0.59 14.75
CA ARG A 84 -0.50 1.36 15.52
C ARG A 84 -0.76 0.62 16.81
N ARG A 85 0.04 0.91 17.83
CA ARG A 85 0.02 0.37 19.21
C ARG A 85 -1.35 0.36 19.91
N HIS A 86 -2.39 0.91 19.28
CA HIS A 86 -3.75 1.06 19.81
C HIS A 86 -4.84 0.41 18.95
N ILE A 87 -4.49 -0.29 17.85
CA ILE A 87 -5.47 -0.94 16.99
C ILE A 87 -5.20 -2.45 17.00
N VAL A 88 -6.16 -3.23 17.48
CA VAL A 88 -6.15 -4.68 17.30
C VAL A 88 -6.18 -4.95 15.79
N GLN A 89 -5.05 -5.43 15.24
CA GLN A 89 -4.97 -5.79 13.83
C GLN A 89 -5.43 -7.24 13.67
N PRO A 90 -6.48 -7.50 12.87
CA PRO A 90 -6.84 -8.87 12.54
C PRO A 90 -5.81 -9.48 11.56
N GLY A 91 -5.23 -10.62 11.95
CA GLY A 91 -4.30 -11.41 11.15
C GLY A 91 -2.82 -11.16 11.48
N ASP A 92 -1.96 -12.01 10.91
CA ASP A 92 -0.52 -11.96 11.10
C ASP A 92 0.16 -11.19 9.96
N VAL A 93 1.10 -10.33 10.31
CA VAL A 93 2.00 -9.70 9.34
C VAL A 93 3.07 -10.73 8.94
N PRO A 94 3.34 -10.96 7.65
CA PRO A 94 4.40 -11.90 7.24
C PRO A 94 5.77 -11.51 7.82
N ASP A 95 6.57 -12.48 8.28
CA ASP A 95 7.87 -12.23 8.92
C ASP A 95 8.83 -11.35 8.09
N ARG A 96 8.72 -11.40 6.76
CA ARG A 96 9.53 -10.58 5.83
C ARG A 96 9.12 -9.11 5.76
N VAL A 97 8.02 -8.72 6.38
CA VAL A 97 7.48 -7.35 6.39
C VAL A 97 7.85 -6.70 7.72
N PRO A 98 8.81 -5.75 7.74
CA PRO A 98 9.18 -5.05 8.95
C PRO A 98 8.00 -4.28 9.53
N ILE A 99 7.86 -4.35 10.85
CA ILE A 99 6.93 -3.51 11.61
C ILE A 99 7.69 -2.28 12.07
N VAL A 100 7.23 -1.09 11.67
CA VAL A 100 7.88 0.21 11.91
C VAL A 100 6.91 1.17 12.58
N SER A 101 7.39 2.16 13.34
CA SER A 101 6.47 3.08 14.04
C SER A 101 6.05 4.28 13.20
N THR A 102 6.89 4.72 12.26
CA THR A 102 6.69 5.95 11.50
C THR A 102 7.12 5.82 10.04
N PHE A 103 6.71 6.77 9.19
CA PHE A 103 7.22 6.87 7.82
C PHE A 103 8.73 7.21 7.80
N ASP A 104 9.22 7.97 8.78
CA ASP A 104 10.64 8.32 8.89
C ASP A 104 11.51 7.07 9.12
N ASP A 105 10.99 6.07 9.84
CA ASP A 105 11.69 4.80 10.02
C ASP A 105 11.84 4.04 8.69
N ILE A 106 10.83 4.13 7.81
CA ILE A 106 10.90 3.55 6.46
C ILE A 106 11.98 4.25 5.65
N GLN A 107 12.06 5.58 5.72
CA GLN A 107 13.06 6.35 4.98
C GLN A 107 14.48 5.97 5.39
N LYS A 108 14.74 5.83 6.70
CA LYS A 108 16.05 5.40 7.20
C LYS A 108 16.45 4.01 6.68
N ILE A 109 15.51 3.05 6.67
CA ILE A 109 15.77 1.70 6.15
C ILE A 109 16.14 1.77 4.66
N ILE A 110 15.39 2.54 3.87
CA ILE A 110 15.66 2.69 2.44
C ILE A 110 17.02 3.34 2.19
N GLU A 111 17.41 4.32 3.02
CA GLU A 111 18.72 4.99 2.94
C GLU A 111 19.89 4.08 3.32
N GLU A 112 19.71 3.19 4.31
CA GLU A 112 20.74 2.22 4.73
C GLU A 112 20.94 1.09 3.71
N ASP A 113 19.90 0.75 2.93
CA ASP A 113 19.93 -0.30 1.90
C ASP A 113 20.40 0.19 0.52
N SER A 114 20.66 1.50 0.34
CA SER A 114 21.05 2.15 -0.94
C SER A 114 22.56 2.40 -1.06
#